data_AF-A0A0L6J3A5-F1
#
_entry.id   AF-A0A0L6J3A5-F1
#
_cell.length_a   1.000
_cell.length_b   1.000
_cell.length_c   1.000
_cell.angle_alpha   90.00
_cell.angle_beta   90.00
_cell.angle_gamma   90.00
#
_symmetry.space_group_name_H-M   'P 1'
#
loop_
_entity.id
_entity.type
_entity.pdbx_description
1 polymer ?
#
loop_
_entity_poly.entity_id
_entity_poly.type
_entity_poly.pdbx_seq_one_letter_code
_entity_poly.pdbx_strand_id
1 'polypeptide(L)'
;MIDLHFICPQGRYHTRLGPDVYESGNWTVSDQRADEAVGGRIYLHETKKGRSWHGGTIQSWRAFDTNRKVFTYRAHGDIRVVCSGGWGQEQATARRDEL
;
A
#
# COMPACT_ATOMS: atom_id res chain seq x y z
N MET A 1 5.77 -7.97 10.68
CA MET A 1 4.82 -7.13 9.91
C MET A 1 5.14 -7.20 8.42
N ILE A 2 4.19 -6.83 7.54
CA ILE A 2 4.45 -6.79 6.09
C ILE A 2 4.29 -5.39 5.49
N ASP A 3 5.13 -5.11 4.50
CA ASP A 3 5.01 -3.95 3.63
C ASP A 3 4.31 -4.37 2.32
N LEU A 4 3.40 -3.52 1.86
CA LEU A 4 2.62 -3.70 0.64
C LEU A 4 3.09 -2.72 -0.43
N HIS A 5 3.35 -3.24 -1.63
CA HIS A 5 3.63 -2.45 -2.82
C HIS A 5 2.50 -2.66 -3.83
N PHE A 6 1.99 -1.56 -4.38
CA PHE A 6 0.90 -1.59 -5.36
C PHE A 6 1.23 -0.76 -6.60
N ILE A 7 0.84 -1.26 -7.76
CA ILE A 7 0.80 -0.48 -9.01
C ILE A 7 -0.50 0.31 -9.02
N CYS A 8 -0.38 1.62 -8.85
CA CYS A 8 -1.47 2.59 -8.84
C CYS A 8 -1.21 3.64 -9.93
N PRO A 9 -1.57 3.34 -11.19
CA PRO A 9 -1.31 4.26 -12.28
C PRO A 9 -2.13 5.54 -12.11
N GLN A 10 -1.49 6.69 -12.28
CA GLN A 10 -2.14 8.01 -12.24
C GLN A 10 -2.88 8.30 -10.93
N GLY A 11 -2.50 7.64 -9.83
CA GLY A 11 -3.18 7.79 -8.53
C GLY A 11 -4.64 7.32 -8.54
N ARG A 12 -5.01 6.36 -9.39
CA ARG A 12 -6.39 5.88 -9.52
C ARG A 12 -6.99 5.48 -8.17
N TYR A 13 -8.09 6.14 -7.81
CA TYR A 13 -8.83 5.99 -6.55
C TYR A 13 -8.04 6.32 -5.26
N HIS A 14 -6.86 6.90 -5.38
CA HIS A 14 -6.11 7.43 -4.25
C HIS A 14 -6.75 8.73 -3.75
N THR A 15 -7.17 8.76 -2.49
CA THR A 15 -8.00 9.85 -1.96
C THR A 15 -7.35 10.44 -0.71
N ARG A 16 -7.24 11.77 -0.66
CA ARG A 16 -6.78 12.50 0.54
C ARG A 16 -7.95 12.68 1.51
N LEU A 17 -7.79 12.22 2.74
CA LEU A 17 -8.78 12.39 3.81
C LEU A 17 -8.42 13.51 4.81
N GLY A 18 -7.14 13.91 4.87
CA GLY A 18 -6.65 14.95 5.77
C GLY A 18 -5.24 15.42 5.42
N PRO A 19 -4.56 16.18 6.30
CA PRO A 19 -3.23 16.74 6.05
C PRO A 19 -2.24 15.67 5.56
N ASP A 20 -2.15 14.54 6.26
CA ASP A 20 -1.25 13.43 5.93
C ASP A 20 -1.98 12.07 5.88
N VAL A 21 -3.31 12.06 5.83
CA VAL A 21 -4.10 10.81 5.88
C VAL A 21 -4.74 10.58 4.53
N TYR A 22 -4.57 9.36 4.02
CA TYR A 22 -5.01 8.97 2.68
C TYR A 22 -5.68 7.60 2.71
N GLU A 23 -6.65 7.42 1.83
CA GLU A 23 -7.09 6.09 1.39
C GLU A 23 -6.35 5.70 0.10
N SER A 24 -5.92 4.45 0.04
CA SER A 24 -5.38 3.85 -1.17
C SER A 24 -6.47 3.62 -2.23
N GLY A 25 -6.09 3.09 -3.39
CA GLY A 25 -7.03 2.37 -4.25
C GLY A 25 -7.60 1.11 -3.58
N ASN A 26 -8.24 0.25 -4.36
CA ASN A 26 -8.79 -1.03 -3.89
C ASN A 26 -7.96 -2.20 -4.42
N TRP A 27 -7.56 -3.12 -3.54
CA TRP A 27 -6.53 -4.12 -3.81
C TRP A 27 -6.97 -5.51 -3.41
N THR A 28 -6.65 -6.51 -4.23
CA THR A 28 -6.96 -7.92 -3.94
C THR A 28 -6.03 -8.46 -2.86
N VAL A 29 -6.45 -8.31 -1.61
CA VAL A 29 -5.73 -8.73 -0.41
C VAL A 29 -6.70 -9.48 0.51
N SER A 30 -6.28 -10.63 1.02
CA SER A 30 -7.05 -11.38 2.01
C SER A 30 -7.12 -10.63 3.33
N ASP A 31 -8.18 -10.84 4.10
CA ASP A 31 -8.38 -10.19 5.41
C ASP A 31 -7.17 -10.45 6.33
N GLN A 32 -6.72 -11.69 6.44
CA GLN A 32 -5.53 -12.06 7.22
C GLN A 32 -4.27 -11.26 6.82
N ARG A 33 -4.04 -11.04 5.53
CA ARG A 33 -2.89 -10.24 5.07
C ARG A 33 -3.11 -8.74 5.29
N ALA A 34 -4.34 -8.27 5.14
CA ALA A 34 -4.67 -6.88 5.41
C ALA A 34 -4.45 -6.55 6.89
N ASP A 35 -4.80 -7.47 7.80
CA ASP A 35 -4.49 -7.39 9.22
C ASP A 35 -2.97 -7.40 9.49
N GLU A 36 -2.21 -8.32 8.87
CA GLU A 36 -0.74 -8.38 9.01
C GLU A 36 -0.03 -7.10 8.51
N ALA A 37 -0.66 -6.37 7.60
CA ALA A 37 -0.13 -5.14 7.00
C ALA A 37 -0.37 -3.89 7.85
N VAL A 38 -1.31 -3.90 8.79
CA VAL A 38 -1.52 -2.77 9.71
C VAL A 38 -0.24 -2.55 10.55
N GLY A 39 0.22 -1.30 10.62
CA GLY A 39 1.53 -0.94 11.21
C GLY A 39 2.72 -1.08 10.25
N GLY A 40 2.56 -1.84 9.16
CA GLY A 40 3.51 -1.91 8.05
C GLY A 40 3.43 -0.71 7.11
N ARG A 41 4.15 -0.79 5.98
CA ARG A 41 4.20 0.27 4.97
C ARG A 41 3.33 -0.03 3.76
N ILE A 42 2.74 1.01 3.18
CA ILE A 42 2.18 0.97 1.84
C ILE A 42 3.02 1.84 0.91
N TYR A 43 3.30 1.34 -0.29
CA TYR A 43 3.99 2.06 -1.34
C TYR A 43 3.20 1.98 -2.64
N LEU A 44 2.91 3.14 -3.24
CA LEU A 44 2.18 3.26 -4.50
C LEU A 44 3.16 3.60 -5.62
N HIS A 45 3.10 2.83 -6.70
CA HIS A 45 4.02 2.92 -7.84
C HIS A 45 3.25 3.16 -9.14
N GLU A 46 3.85 3.87 -10.09
CA GLU A 46 3.32 3.94 -11.46
C GLU A 46 3.64 2.65 -12.25
N THR A 47 4.81 2.06 -12.00
CA THR A 47 5.28 0.86 -12.68
C THR A 47 6.06 -0.05 -11.74
N LYS A 48 6.14 -1.35 -12.07
CA LYS A 48 6.85 -2.37 -11.25
C LYS A 48 8.33 -2.08 -11.04
N LYS A 49 8.99 -1.46 -12.02
CA LYS A 49 10.41 -1.10 -11.96
C LYS A 49 10.66 0.29 -11.39
N GLY A 50 9.61 1.11 -11.25
CA GLY A 50 9.70 2.48 -10.80
C GLY A 50 9.76 2.62 -9.28
N ARG A 51 10.31 3.75 -8.83
CA ARG A 51 10.20 4.17 -7.43
C ARG A 51 8.74 4.46 -7.08
N SER A 52 8.37 4.26 -5.83
CA SER A 52 7.08 4.68 -5.30
C SER A 52 6.94 6.20 -5.44
N TRP A 53 5.77 6.67 -5.88
CA TRP A 53 5.45 8.09 -5.93
C TRP A 53 4.78 8.58 -4.63
N HIS A 54 4.23 7.66 -3.84
CA HIS A 54 3.63 7.94 -2.54
C HIS A 54 3.61 6.70 -1.65
N GLY A 55 3.36 6.90 -0.37
CA GLY A 55 3.36 5.82 0.60
C GLY A 55 3.42 6.31 2.04
N GLY A 56 3.37 5.38 2.98
CA GLY A 56 3.30 5.71 4.40
C GLY A 56 3.03 4.50 5.27
N THR A 57 2.64 4.75 6.52
CA THR A 57 2.28 3.68 7.48
C THR A 57 0.80 3.37 7.39
N ILE A 58 0.46 2.10 7.18
CA ILE A 58 -0.93 1.63 7.18
C ILE A 58 -1.49 1.72 8.60
N GLN A 59 -2.62 2.39 8.76
CA GLN A 59 -3.29 2.57 10.04
C GLN A 59 -4.47 1.62 10.20
N SER A 60 -5.20 1.36 9.12
CA SER A 60 -6.35 0.46 9.10
C SER A 60 -6.70 0.06 7.67
N TRP A 61 -7.64 -0.86 7.53
CA TRP A 61 -8.23 -1.23 6.25
C TRP A 61 -9.74 -1.42 6.38
N ARG A 62 -10.45 -1.34 5.26
CA ARG A 62 -11.86 -1.73 5.13
C ARG A 62 -12.07 -2.58 3.88
N ALA A 63 -13.10 -3.42 3.90
CA ALA A 63 -13.56 -4.09 2.70
C ALA A 63 -14.09 -3.07 1.70
N PHE A 64 -13.68 -3.20 0.44
CA PHE A 64 -14.32 -2.52 -0.68
C PHE A 64 -15.40 -3.43 -1.28
N ASP A 65 -15.06 -4.71 -1.45
CA ASP A 65 -15.96 -5.80 -1.79
C ASP A 65 -15.44 -7.10 -1.15
N THR A 66 -16.01 -8.25 -1.55
CA THR A 66 -15.64 -9.58 -1.04
C THR A 66 -14.14 -9.87 -1.12
N ASN A 67 -13.44 -9.37 -2.15
CA ASN A 67 -12.05 -9.73 -2.43
C ASN A 67 -11.07 -8.56 -2.31
N ARG A 68 -11.57 -7.31 -2.36
CA ARG A 68 -10.73 -6.11 -2.40
C ARG A 68 -10.80 -5.28 -1.13
N LYS A 69 -9.66 -4.69 -0.77
CA LYS A 69 -9.46 -3.88 0.43
C LYS A 69 -8.98 -2.48 0.07
N VAL A 70 -9.42 -1.49 0.84
CA VAL A 70 -8.89 -0.13 0.82
C VAL A 70 -8.15 0.09 2.12
N PHE A 71 -6.92 0.60 2.03
CA PHE A 71 -6.08 0.89 3.20
C PHE A 71 -6.11 2.38 3.50
N THR A 72 -6.36 2.71 4.76
CA THR A 72 -6.11 4.06 5.28
C THR A 72 -4.72 4.10 5.85
N TYR A 73 -3.95 5.12 5.48
CA TYR A 73 -2.56 5.24 5.86
C TYR A 73 -2.15 6.68 6.09
N ARG A 74 -1.15 6.86 6.96
CA ARG A 74 -0.50 8.14 7.17
C ARG A 74 0.69 8.27 6.23
N ALA A 75 0.62 9.22 5.31
CA ALA A 75 1.67 9.50 4.34
C ALA A 75 2.97 9.90 5.03
N HIS A 76 4.07 9.47 4.43
CA HIS A 76 5.43 9.89 4.77
C HIS A 76 5.94 10.75 3.62
N GLY A 77 6.39 11.97 3.92
CA GLY A 77 6.82 13.02 2.97
C GLY A 77 7.31 12.58 1.58
N ASP A 78 8.60 12.74 1.28
CA ASP A 78 9.14 12.36 -0.04
C ASP A 78 9.61 10.89 -0.04
N ILE A 79 8.67 9.95 -0.10
CA ILE A 79 8.99 8.51 -0.12
C ILE A 79 9.25 8.01 -1.55
N ARG A 80 10.40 7.39 -1.77
CA ARG A 80 10.92 7.00 -3.10
C ARG A 80 11.55 5.60 -3.08
N VAL A 81 10.76 4.59 -2.74
CA VAL A 81 11.23 3.21 -2.55
C VAL A 81 11.09 2.39 -3.85
N VAL A 82 12.12 1.62 -4.20
CA VAL A 82 12.03 0.59 -5.24
C VAL A 82 11.60 -0.72 -4.58
N CYS A 83 10.61 -1.40 -5.15
CA CYS A 83 10.22 -2.73 -4.67
C CYS A 83 11.28 -3.75 -5.09
N SER A 84 11.92 -4.40 -4.11
CA SER A 84 12.83 -5.54 -4.31
C SER A 84 12.11 -6.89 -4.33
N GLY A 85 10.80 -6.91 -4.05
CA GLY A 85 9.99 -8.12 -3.94
C GLY A 85 9.51 -8.70 -5.28
N GLY A 86 9.05 -9.94 -5.24
CA GLY A 86 8.43 -10.62 -6.39
C GLY A 86 7.04 -10.06 -6.70
N TRP A 87 6.93 -9.28 -7.77
CA TRP A 87 5.64 -8.76 -8.24
C TRP A 87 4.73 -9.88 -8.76
N GLY A 88 3.53 -9.99 -8.20
CA GLY A 88 2.42 -10.78 -8.73
C GLY A 88 1.30 -9.85 -9.19
N GLN A 89 0.91 -9.93 -10.47
CA GLN A 89 -0.06 -8.99 -11.06
C GLN A 89 0.31 -7.53 -10.76
N GLU A 90 -0.50 -6.79 -10.02
CA GLU A 90 -0.31 -5.37 -9.69
C GLU A 90 0.20 -5.14 -8.25
N GLN A 91 0.67 -6.18 -7.55
CA GLN A 91 1.08 -6.06 -6.15
C GLN A 91 2.31 -6.90 -5.77
N ALA A 92 2.99 -6.50 -4.70
CA ALA A 92 4.05 -7.28 -4.06
C ALA A 92 3.98 -7.13 -2.54
N THR A 93 4.48 -8.13 -1.83
CA THR A 93 4.61 -8.11 -0.38
C THR A 93 6.10 -8.22 -0.03
N ALA A 94 6.59 -7.32 0.79
CA ALA A 94 7.91 -7.42 1.40
C ALA A 94 7.75 -7.69 2.90
N ARG A 95 8.40 -8.73 3.42
CA ARG A 95 8.40 -9.00 4.86
C ARG A 95 9.39 -8.05 5.53
N ARG A 96 9.00 -7.47 6.66
CA ARG A 96 9.88 -6.73 7.56
C ARG A 96 10.03 -7.54 8.84
N ASP A 97 11.28 -7.81 9.20
CA ASP A 97 11.62 -8.25 10.54
C ASP A 97 11.49 -7.05 11.49
N GLU A 98 10.97 -7.29 12.69
CA GLU A 98 10.92 -6.29 13.75
C GLU A 98 12.37 -6.03 14.21
N LEU A 99 12.85 -4.80 14.02
CA LEU A 99 14.09 -4.31 14.63
C LEU A 99 13.80 -3.87 16.06
#